data_AF-A0A844XUD7-F1
#
_entry.id   AF-A0A844XUD7-F1
#
_cell.length_a   1.000
_cell.length_b   1.000
_cell.length_c   1.000
_cell.angle_alpha   90.00
_cell.angle_beta   90.00
_cell.angle_gamma   90.00
#
_symmetry.space_group_name_H-M   'P 1'
#
loop_
_entity.id
_entity.type
_entity.pdbx_description
1 polymer ?
#
loop_
_entity_poly.entity_id
_entity_poly.type
_entity_poly.pdbx_seq_one_letter_code
_entity_poly.pdbx_strand_id
1 'polypeptide(L)'
;MKHPVHQFFEVSAGALPWLLLGIPLDVAAVASFAVLIQLQLQHSNVEMRVGPLAYVWAVAPVHRHHHLASQTDGDVNFGLFLTLWDVLLGTARFGSSEHIKAGAIGLAGIEDYPNAYLAQLAEPFRTQA
;
A
#
# COMPACT_ATOMS: atom_id res chain seq x y z
N MET A 1 -0.12 12.34 -1.87
CA MET A 1 -1.59 12.15 -1.80
C MET A 1 -2.04 11.45 -3.07
N LYS A 2 -3.01 10.54 -3.03
CA LYS A 2 -3.54 9.88 -4.23
C LYS A 2 -4.39 10.86 -5.06
N HIS A 3 -4.28 10.79 -6.38
CA HIS A 3 -5.17 11.54 -7.27
C HIS A 3 -6.62 11.03 -7.10
N PRO A 4 -7.66 11.89 -7.00
CA PRO A 4 -9.04 11.48 -6.75
C PRO A 4 -9.58 10.47 -7.77
N VAL A 5 -9.20 10.61 -9.05
CA VAL A 5 -9.58 9.67 -10.10
C VAL A 5 -9.01 8.27 -9.84
N HIS A 6 -7.73 8.18 -9.43
CA HIS A 6 -7.12 6.90 -9.05
C HIS A 6 -7.83 6.30 -7.84
N GLN A 7 -8.07 7.11 -6.80
CA GLN A 7 -8.78 6.69 -5.60
C GLN A 7 -10.19 6.15 -5.92
N PHE A 8 -10.91 6.81 -6.84
CA PHE A 8 -12.24 6.37 -7.26
C PHE A 8 -12.20 4.98 -7.90
N PHE A 9 -11.27 4.73 -8.83
CA PHE A 9 -11.13 3.43 -9.48
C PHE A 9 -10.72 2.34 -8.50
N GLU A 10 -9.76 2.62 -7.63
CA GLU A 10 -9.27 1.68 -6.62
C GLU A 10 -10.40 1.24 -5.65
N VAL A 11 -11.12 2.21 -5.08
CA VAL A 11 -12.24 1.93 -4.17
C VAL A 11 -13.37 1.20 -4.89
N SER A 12 -13.70 1.64 -6.11
CA SER A 12 -14.77 1.03 -6.91
C SER A 12 -14.44 -0.42 -7.22
N ALA A 13 -13.23 -0.71 -7.72
CA ALA A 13 -12.80 -2.07 -8.02
C ALA A 13 -12.81 -2.98 -6.78
N GLY A 14 -12.43 -2.44 -5.62
CA GLY A 14 -12.45 -3.18 -4.35
C GLY A 14 -13.85 -3.42 -3.78
N ALA A 15 -14.79 -2.48 -3.94
CA ALA A 15 -16.10 -2.52 -3.26
C ALA A 15 -17.25 -3.01 -4.14
N LEU A 16 -17.26 -2.69 -5.45
CA LEU A 16 -18.37 -3.01 -6.36
C LEU A 16 -18.74 -4.50 -6.37
N PRO A 17 -17.80 -5.45 -6.44
CA PRO A 17 -18.16 -6.87 -6.45
C PRO A 17 -19.00 -7.27 -5.24
N TRP A 18 -18.64 -6.80 -4.05
CA TRP A 18 -19.37 -7.10 -2.81
C TRP A 18 -20.74 -6.45 -2.77
N LEU A 19 -20.85 -5.20 -3.24
CA LEU A 19 -22.12 -4.49 -3.31
C LEU A 19 -23.09 -5.16 -4.29
N LEU A 20 -22.60 -5.59 -5.46
CA LEU A 20 -23.40 -6.32 -6.45
C LEU A 20 -23.85 -7.69 -5.94
N LEU A 21 -23.05 -8.34 -5.10
CA LEU A 21 -23.43 -9.58 -4.41
C LEU A 21 -24.37 -9.36 -3.20
N GLY A 22 -24.69 -8.10 -2.87
CA GLY A 22 -25.62 -7.76 -1.79
C GLY A 22 -25.04 -7.92 -0.39
N ILE A 23 -23.77 -7.56 -0.19
CA ILE A 23 -23.13 -7.62 1.14
C ILE A 23 -23.98 -6.90 2.21
N PRO A 24 -24.28 -7.54 3.35
CA PRO A 24 -24.97 -6.89 4.45
C PRO A 24 -24.20 -5.68 4.98
N LEU A 25 -24.93 -4.64 5.41
CA LEU A 25 -24.34 -3.36 5.83
C LEU A 25 -23.43 -3.52 7.06
N ASP A 26 -23.84 -4.33 8.03
CA ASP A 26 -23.08 -4.65 9.23
C ASP A 26 -21.75 -5.35 8.89
N VAL A 27 -21.79 -6.31 7.97
CA VAL A 27 -20.59 -6.98 7.45
C VAL A 27 -19.68 -5.98 6.72
N ALA A 28 -20.23 -5.12 5.87
CA ALA A 28 -19.47 -4.08 5.18
C ALA A 28 -18.82 -3.09 6.16
N ALA A 29 -19.52 -2.72 7.23
CA ALA A 29 -19.00 -1.84 8.27
C ALA A 29 -17.82 -2.48 9.02
N VAL A 30 -17.95 -3.75 9.42
CA VAL A 30 -16.86 -4.49 10.09
C VAL A 30 -15.67 -4.69 9.15
N ALA A 31 -15.91 -5.04 7.89
CA ALA A 31 -14.85 -5.18 6.89
C ALA A 31 -14.11 -3.86 6.67
N SER A 32 -14.83 -2.75 6.55
CA SER A 32 -14.24 -1.41 6.40
C SER A 32 -13.42 -1.01 7.63
N PHE A 33 -13.92 -1.30 8.83
CA PHE A 33 -13.19 -1.07 10.07
C PHE A 33 -11.90 -1.91 10.13
N ALA A 34 -11.98 -3.20 9.76
CA ALA A 34 -10.80 -4.07 9.69
C ALA A 34 -9.75 -3.55 8.70
N VAL A 35 -10.18 -3.09 7.52
CA VAL A 35 -9.29 -2.47 6.52
C VAL A 35 -8.62 -1.22 7.09
N LEU A 36 -9.38 -0.34 7.77
CA LEU A 36 -8.82 0.86 8.39
C LEU A 36 -7.72 0.51 9.40
N ILE A 37 -7.97 -0.46 10.28
CA ILE A 37 -6.96 -0.92 11.25
C ILE A 37 -5.76 -1.53 10.53
N GLN A 38 -5.97 -2.38 9.53
CA GLN A 38 -4.90 -3.03 8.79
C GLN A 38 -4.01 -2.02 8.06
N LEU A 39 -4.58 -0.98 7.44
CA LEU A 39 -3.83 0.10 6.81
C LEU A 39 -2.94 0.84 7.82
N GLN A 40 -3.44 1.07 9.05
CA GLN A 40 -2.61 1.65 10.12
C GLN A 40 -1.47 0.71 10.51
N LEU A 41 -1.72 -0.59 10.63
CA LEU A 41 -0.68 -1.57 10.97
C LEU A 41 0.39 -1.69 9.87
N GLN A 42 0.01 -1.54 8.60
CA GLN A 42 0.93 -1.55 7.45
C GLN A 42 1.85 -0.34 7.39
N HIS A 43 1.37 0.82 7.85
CA HIS A 43 2.09 2.09 7.74
C HIS A 43 2.53 2.65 9.09
N SER A 44 2.43 1.85 10.15
CA SER A 44 2.83 2.29 11.48
C SER A 44 4.35 2.45 11.56
N ASN A 45 4.77 3.51 12.25
CA ASN A 45 6.17 3.72 12.63
C ASN A 45 6.55 2.95 13.90
N VAL A 46 5.79 1.90 14.24
CA VAL A 46 6.06 1.02 15.37
C VAL A 46 7.11 -0.02 14.95
N GLU A 47 8.04 -0.31 15.86
CA GLU A 47 8.96 -1.42 15.69
C GLU A 47 8.23 -2.74 15.97
N MET A 48 7.57 -3.27 14.94
CA MET A 48 6.81 -4.52 15.06
C MET A 48 7.75 -5.74 14.94
N ARG A 49 7.90 -6.51 16.02
CA ARG A 49 8.67 -7.76 16.04
C ARG A 49 7.72 -8.97 16.02
N VAL A 50 7.12 -9.24 14.86
CA VAL A 50 6.08 -10.28 14.71
C VAL A 50 6.62 -11.69 14.46
N GLY A 51 7.94 -11.85 14.29
CA GLY A 51 8.59 -13.14 14.10
C GLY A 51 8.01 -13.92 12.92
N PRO A 52 7.75 -15.24 13.06
CA PRO A 52 7.21 -16.08 11.99
C PRO A 52 5.85 -15.63 11.42
N LEU A 53 5.09 -14.79 12.14
CA LEU A 53 3.83 -14.26 11.60
C LEU A 53 4.05 -13.37 10.37
N ALA A 54 5.27 -12.86 10.15
CA ALA A 54 5.63 -12.11 8.94
C ALA A 54 5.43 -12.90 7.64
N TYR A 55 5.42 -14.24 7.69
CA TYR A 55 5.20 -15.08 6.50
C TYR A 55 3.74 -15.15 6.06
N VAL A 56 2.80 -14.74 6.91
CA VAL A 56 1.36 -14.79 6.62
C VAL A 56 0.69 -13.42 6.74
N TRP A 57 1.22 -12.52 7.56
CA TRP A 57 0.59 -11.24 7.91
C TRP A 57 1.31 -10.07 7.26
N ALA A 58 0.58 -9.32 6.43
CA ALA A 58 1.12 -8.18 5.68
C ALA A 58 1.15 -6.91 6.54
N VAL A 59 2.03 -6.85 7.53
CA VAL A 59 2.23 -5.71 8.46
C VAL A 59 3.47 -4.87 8.10
N ALA A 60 3.68 -3.73 8.79
CA ALA A 60 4.75 -2.77 8.47
C ALA A 60 6.13 -3.38 8.16
N PRO A 61 6.70 -4.34 8.93
CA PRO A 61 8.00 -4.92 8.61
C PRO A 61 8.06 -5.58 7.22
N VAL A 62 6.94 -6.17 6.77
CA VAL A 62 6.80 -6.79 5.46
C VAL A 62 6.48 -5.73 4.42
N HIS A 63 5.50 -4.87 4.70
CA HIS A 63 4.97 -3.87 3.77
C HIS A 63 5.96 -2.73 3.45
N ARG A 64 6.93 -2.42 4.32
CA ARG A 64 7.94 -1.38 4.03
C ARG A 64 8.72 -1.60 2.75
N HIS A 65 8.94 -2.86 2.35
CA HIS A 65 9.60 -3.19 1.08
C HIS A 65 8.82 -2.61 -0.11
N HIS A 66 7.48 -2.66 -0.06
CA HIS A 66 6.61 -2.10 -1.09
C HIS A 66 6.82 -0.60 -1.31
N HIS A 67 7.22 0.11 -0.25
CA HIS A 67 7.40 1.57 -0.27
C HIS A 67 8.80 2.01 -0.70
N LEU A 68 9.69 1.10 -1.08
CA LEU A 68 10.98 1.49 -1.66
C LEU A 68 10.76 2.33 -2.91
N ALA A 69 11.49 3.44 -3.03
CA ALA A 69 11.34 4.36 -4.15
C ALA A 69 11.73 3.72 -5.51
N SER A 70 12.59 2.70 -5.45
CA SER A 70 13.01 1.89 -6.59
C SER A 70 11.84 1.06 -7.10
N GLN A 71 11.40 1.25 -8.35
CA GLN A 71 10.36 0.43 -8.95
C GLN A 71 10.78 -1.05 -9.01
N THR A 72 12.06 -1.34 -9.24
CA THR A 72 12.55 -2.72 -9.32
C THR A 72 12.56 -3.44 -7.98
N ASP A 73 12.81 -2.70 -6.88
CA ASP A 73 12.90 -3.29 -5.54
C ASP A 73 11.60 -3.15 -4.72
N GLY A 74 10.77 -2.17 -5.07
CA GLY A 74 9.53 -1.80 -4.39
C GLY A 74 8.27 -2.47 -4.95
N ASP A 75 8.32 -3.07 -6.14
CA ASP A 75 7.20 -3.81 -6.73
C ASP A 75 7.03 -5.22 -6.10
N VAL A 76 6.86 -5.25 -4.79
CA VAL A 76 6.78 -6.45 -3.94
C VAL A 76 5.77 -6.23 -2.81
N ASN A 77 5.31 -7.33 -2.18
CA ASN A 77 4.48 -7.28 -0.95
C ASN A 77 3.21 -6.40 -1.04
N PHE A 78 2.41 -6.63 -2.08
CA PHE A 78 1.18 -5.90 -2.41
C PHE A 78 -0.03 -6.28 -1.54
N GLY A 79 0.02 -7.39 -0.81
CA GLY A 79 -1.11 -7.87 0.00
C GLY A 79 -1.53 -6.87 1.09
N LEU A 80 -2.84 -6.71 1.30
CA LEU A 80 -3.40 -5.86 2.37
C LEU A 80 -3.39 -6.57 3.73
N PHE A 81 -4.03 -7.73 3.82
CA PHE A 81 -4.10 -8.51 5.08
C PHE A 81 -3.06 -9.62 5.13
N LEU A 82 -2.93 -10.37 4.03
CA LEU A 82 -2.14 -11.58 3.97
C LEU A 82 -1.10 -11.50 2.87
N THR A 83 0.08 -12.05 3.14
CA THR A 83 1.18 -12.23 2.17
C THR A 83 0.94 -13.41 1.22
N LEU A 84 -0.16 -14.16 1.39
CA LEU A 84 -0.51 -15.30 0.55
C LEU A 84 -0.49 -14.95 -0.94
N TRP A 85 -1.08 -13.80 -1.30
CA TRP A 85 -1.12 -13.34 -2.67
C TRP A 85 0.28 -13.05 -3.21
N ASP A 86 1.16 -12.49 -2.38
CA ASP A 86 2.53 -12.20 -2.76
C ASP A 86 3.35 -13.47 -2.98
N VAL A 87 3.11 -14.50 -2.19
CA VAL A 87 3.75 -15.81 -2.39
C VAL A 87 3.25 -16.46 -3.69
N LEU A 88 1.94 -16.44 -3.93
CA LEU A 88 1.34 -17.04 -5.13
C LEU A 88 1.77 -16.32 -6.41
N LEU A 89 1.95 -15.00 -6.35
CA LEU A 89 2.34 -14.17 -7.50
C LEU A 89 3.86 -13.97 -7.62
N GLY A 90 4.65 -14.53 -6.69
CA GLY A 90 6.11 -14.44 -6.72
C GLY A 90 6.68 -13.06 -6.30
N THR A 91 5.87 -12.21 -5.68
CA THR A 91 6.21 -10.85 -5.24
C THR A 91 6.57 -10.77 -3.75
N ALA A 92 6.66 -11.91 -3.06
CA ALA A 92 6.99 -11.95 -1.64
C ALA A 92 8.46 -11.60 -1.34
N ARG A 93 8.66 -10.74 -0.34
CA ARG A 93 9.96 -10.37 0.25
C ARG A 93 9.86 -10.38 1.77
N PHE A 94 10.66 -11.24 2.40
CA PHE A 94 10.70 -11.42 3.86
C PHE A 94 12.05 -10.97 4.48
N GLY A 95 12.80 -10.15 3.75
CA GLY A 95 14.07 -9.59 4.24
C GLY A 95 13.88 -8.63 5.42
N SER A 96 14.98 -8.26 6.07
CA SER A 96 14.95 -7.21 7.10
C SER A 96 14.62 -5.87 6.47
N SER A 97 13.63 -5.16 7.00
CA SER A 97 13.29 -3.79 6.62
C SER A 97 13.89 -2.71 7.53
N GLU A 98 14.82 -3.07 8.43
CA GLU A 98 15.46 -2.10 9.36
C GLU A 98 16.25 -1.00 8.64
N HIS A 99 16.74 -1.31 7.43
CA HIS A 99 17.46 -0.37 6.58
C HIS A 99 16.54 0.58 5.81
N ILE A 100 15.25 0.27 5.70
CA ILE A 100 14.26 1.07 4.96
C ILE A 100 13.79 2.21 5.86
N LYS A 101 14.36 3.40 5.64
CA LYS A 101 14.12 4.62 6.43
C LYS A 101 13.67 5.78 5.54
N ALA A 102 13.33 6.90 6.17
CA ALA A 102 13.05 8.16 5.48
C ALA A 102 14.20 8.50 4.53
N GLY A 103 13.88 8.77 3.26
CA GLY A 103 14.84 8.97 2.17
C GLY A 103 14.97 7.79 1.19
N ALA A 104 14.67 6.56 1.63
CA ALA A 104 14.60 5.38 0.74
C ALA A 104 13.19 5.15 0.16
N ILE A 105 12.21 5.92 0.66
CA ILE A 105 10.78 5.84 0.33
C ILE A 105 10.42 7.05 -0.53
N GLY A 106 9.61 6.85 -1.57
CA GLY A 106 9.12 7.94 -2.42
C GLY A 106 9.16 7.60 -3.91
N LEU A 107 9.49 8.59 -4.74
CA LEU A 107 9.60 8.43 -6.19
C LEU A 107 11.09 8.51 -6.57
N ALA A 108 11.64 7.41 -7.09
CA ALA A 108 13.03 7.41 -7.54
C ALA A 108 13.25 8.44 -8.67
N GLY A 109 14.32 9.23 -8.57
CA GLY A 109 14.71 10.20 -9.59
C GLY A 109 13.91 11.50 -9.60
N ILE A 110 13.02 11.73 -8.62
CA ILE A 110 12.25 12.99 -8.52
C ILE A 110 12.52 13.65 -7.17
N GLU A 111 13.46 14.60 -7.14
CA GLU A 111 13.85 15.32 -5.92
C GLU A 111 12.88 16.46 -5.59
N ASP A 112 12.43 17.22 -6.59
CA ASP A 112 11.59 18.41 -6.43
C ASP A 112 10.09 18.13 -6.71
N TYR A 113 9.54 17.08 -6.10
CA TYR A 113 8.11 16.77 -6.26
C TYR A 113 7.24 17.91 -5.68
N PRO A 114 6.18 18.35 -6.38
CA PRO A 114 5.37 19.48 -5.92
C PRO A 114 4.73 19.21 -4.57
N ASN A 115 4.80 20.19 -3.66
CA ASN A 115 4.15 20.11 -2.34
C ASN A 115 2.71 20.66 -2.35
N ALA A 116 2.37 21.51 -3.31
CA ALA A 116 1.03 22.08 -3.42
C ALA A 116 0.05 21.06 -4.00
N TYR A 117 -1.11 20.88 -3.35
CA TYR A 117 -2.10 19.87 -3.72
C TYR A 117 -2.51 19.94 -5.20
N LEU A 118 -2.86 21.13 -5.71
CA LEU A 118 -3.26 21.29 -7.11
C LEU A 118 -2.13 21.00 -8.10
N ALA A 119 -0.87 21.27 -7.71
CA ALA A 119 0.28 20.92 -8.53
C ALA A 119 0.48 19.39 -8.56
N GLN A 120 0.32 18.69 -7.43
CA GLN A 120 0.33 17.22 -7.39
C GLN A 120 -0.77 16.60 -8.27
N LEU A 121 -1.95 17.23 -8.33
CA LEU A 121 -3.04 16.75 -9.19
C LEU A 121 -2.73 16.91 -10.69
N ALA A 122 -2.04 17.99 -11.05
CA ALA A 122 -1.66 18.25 -12.44
C ALA A 122 -0.48 17.39 -12.90
N GLU A 123 0.36 16.92 -11.98
CA GLU A 123 1.63 16.22 -12.27
C GLU A 123 1.50 15.07 -13.28
N PRO A 124 0.50 14.16 -13.19
CA PRO A 124 0.36 13.05 -14.15
C PRO A 124 0.08 13.50 -15.60
N PHE A 125 -0.34 14.74 -15.82
CA PHE A 125 -0.66 15.31 -17.13
C PHE A 125 0.43 16.24 -17.66
N ARG A 126 1.50 16.45 -16.89
CA ARG A 126 2.67 17.20 -17.36
C ARG A 126 3.53 16.25 -18.20
N THR A 127 3.98 16.71 -19.36
CA THR A 127 5.04 16.02 -20.10
C THR A 127 6.31 16.06 -19.28
N GLN A 128 6.84 14.87 -18.94
CA GLN A 128 8.20 14.75 -18.43
C GLN A 128 9.15 15.18 -19.56
N ALA A 129 9.97 16.19 -19.31
CA ALA A 129 10.97 16.68 -20.26
C ALA A 129 12.21 15.79 -20.25
#